data_AF-A0A7X9IDG0-F1
#
_entry.id   AF-A0A7X9IDG0-F1
#
_cell.length_a   1.000
_cell.length_b   1.000
_cell.length_c   1.000
_cell.angle_alpha   90.00
_cell.angle_beta   90.00
_cell.angle_gamma   90.00
#
_symmetry.space_group_name_H-M   'P 1'
#
loop_
_entity.id
_entity.type
_entity.pdbx_description
1 polymer ?
#
loop_
_entity_poly.entity_id
_entity_poly.type
_entity_poly.pdbx_seq_one_letter_code
_entity_poly.pdbx_strand_id
1 'polypeptide(L)'
;MESEQFLFAAEKKYKQNLENFISGIFRESFLPSHGPGHHSRVWKYACELAQANLFPVPDEQSAVKLLIACYLHDAGMAYERGEKHGKRSMELCRIFLRENHLPDNDYEDVLGAIENHDNKDYTAISDSSPLRLILGIADDLDAFGFIGIYRYIEIYLERNIPLNQLSEKIRINAASRFENFRKHCSRSPVLLNRHSKRYSILENFCHNYAMESARYIFGTDSPEGFCGIAEIIGDMLKQKLYPGAEMNRYVTERGYKDPVILWFSGELEKETAGAI
;
A
#
# COMPACT_ATOMS: atom_id res chain seq x y z
N MET A 1 23.27 -11.94 -5.89
CA MET A 1 24.38 -11.27 -5.17
C MET A 1 24.59 -9.84 -5.63
N GLU A 2 24.56 -9.53 -6.93
CA GLU A 2 24.79 -8.15 -7.41
C GLU A 2 23.65 -7.18 -7.06
N SER A 3 22.38 -7.54 -7.30
CA SER A 3 21.26 -6.63 -7.00
C SER A 3 21.17 -6.23 -5.53
N GLU A 4 21.47 -7.14 -4.60
CA GLU A 4 21.45 -6.85 -3.16
C GLU A 4 22.47 -5.78 -2.77
N GLN A 5 23.66 -5.80 -3.37
CA GLN A 5 24.69 -4.79 -3.13
C GLN A 5 24.24 -3.40 -3.63
N PHE A 6 23.62 -3.35 -4.82
CA PHE A 6 23.11 -2.09 -5.37
C PHE A 6 21.93 -1.53 -4.55
N LEU A 7 21.00 -2.38 -4.12
CA LEU A 7 19.89 -1.98 -3.26
C LEU A 7 20.39 -1.41 -1.92
N PHE A 8 21.34 -2.08 -1.27
CA PHE A 8 21.96 -1.60 -0.03
C PHE A 8 22.70 -0.27 -0.21
N ALA A 9 23.44 -0.12 -1.32
CA ALA A 9 24.11 1.14 -1.64
C ALA A 9 23.12 2.29 -1.83
N ALA A 10 22.00 2.05 -2.52
CA ALA A 10 20.93 3.03 -2.70
C ALA A 10 20.30 3.43 -1.36
N GLU A 11 19.99 2.46 -0.48
CA GLU A 11 19.44 2.75 0.85
C GLU A 11 20.38 3.64 1.66
N LYS A 12 21.66 3.26 1.75
CA LYS A 12 22.67 4.01 2.49
C LYS A 12 22.77 5.46 2.01
N LYS A 13 22.55 5.69 0.72
CA LYS A 13 22.70 6.99 0.08
C LYS A 13 21.47 7.89 0.24
N TYR A 14 20.26 7.36 0.08
CA TYR A 14 19.05 8.20 -0.06
C TYR A 14 17.88 7.86 0.86
N LYS A 15 17.85 6.68 1.53
CA LYS A 15 16.67 6.25 2.28
C LYS A 15 16.26 7.24 3.37
N GLN A 16 17.21 7.69 4.19
CA GLN A 16 16.91 8.66 5.26
C GLN A 16 16.38 9.99 4.71
N ASN A 17 16.93 10.47 3.58
CA ASN A 17 16.46 11.71 2.94
C ASN A 17 15.03 11.54 2.42
N LEU A 18 14.71 10.40 1.80
CA LEU A 18 13.37 10.08 1.31
C LEU A 18 12.35 9.93 2.45
N GLU A 19 12.72 9.23 3.53
CA GLU A 19 11.88 9.08 4.72
C GLU A 19 11.56 10.44 5.37
N ASN A 20 12.56 11.32 5.46
CA ASN A 20 12.37 12.68 5.97
C ASN A 20 11.47 13.51 5.04
N PHE A 21 11.69 13.41 3.73
CA PHE A 21 10.91 14.14 2.72
C PHE A 21 9.43 13.70 2.74
N ILE A 22 9.17 12.40 2.72
CA ILE A 22 7.81 11.83 2.81
C ILE A 22 7.14 12.16 4.14
N SER A 23 7.85 12.06 5.26
CA SER A 23 7.31 12.46 6.56
C SER A 23 6.96 13.96 6.60
N GLY A 24 7.73 14.79 5.92
CA GLY A 24 7.42 16.21 5.74
C GLY A 24 6.13 16.45 4.94
N ILE A 25 5.94 15.70 3.85
CA ILE A 25 4.74 15.78 2.99
C ILE A 25 3.47 15.36 3.75
N PHE A 26 3.53 14.25 4.48
CA PHE A 26 2.36 13.71 5.20
C PHE A 26 2.12 14.32 6.58
N ARG A 27 2.96 15.26 7.04
CA ARG A 27 2.88 15.84 8.39
C ARG A 27 1.49 16.37 8.73
N GLU A 28 0.86 17.07 7.79
CA GLU A 28 -0.45 17.70 7.97
C GLU A 28 -1.59 16.90 7.33
N SER A 29 -1.29 15.77 6.70
CA SER A 29 -2.28 14.90 6.06
C SER A 29 -2.55 13.67 6.90
N PHE A 30 -3.80 13.52 7.36
CA PHE A 30 -4.23 12.30 8.00
C PHE A 30 -4.70 11.30 6.93
N LEU A 31 -3.78 10.42 6.51
CA LEU A 31 -4.01 9.30 5.61
C LEU A 31 -3.09 8.13 6.02
N PRO A 32 -3.32 7.52 7.20
CA PRO A 32 -2.36 6.63 7.83
C PRO A 32 -1.99 5.42 6.97
N SER A 33 -2.88 4.95 6.10
CA SER A 33 -2.63 3.78 5.27
C SER A 33 -1.74 4.06 4.03
N HIS A 34 -1.51 5.34 3.69
CA HIS A 34 -0.66 5.79 2.58
C HIS A 34 0.52 6.67 3.03
N GLY A 35 0.77 6.76 4.35
CA GLY A 35 1.90 7.54 4.89
C GLY A 35 3.27 6.86 4.74
N PRO A 36 4.31 7.31 5.49
CA PRO A 36 5.68 6.79 5.39
C PRO A 36 5.80 5.26 5.47
N GLY A 37 4.97 4.62 6.30
CA GLY A 37 4.97 3.16 6.46
C GLY A 37 4.59 2.42 5.17
N HIS A 38 3.68 2.95 4.36
CA HIS A 38 3.31 2.34 3.07
C HIS A 38 4.49 2.36 2.09
N HIS A 39 5.10 3.52 1.88
CA HIS A 39 6.26 3.71 1.02
C HIS A 39 7.43 2.79 1.39
N SER A 40 7.70 2.63 2.69
CA SER A 40 8.74 1.71 3.19
C SER A 40 8.41 0.24 2.88
N ARG A 41 7.15 -0.20 3.07
CA ARG A 41 6.71 -1.55 2.70
C ARG A 41 6.81 -1.81 1.19
N VAL A 42 6.41 -0.85 0.36
CA VAL A 42 6.55 -0.94 -1.10
C VAL A 42 8.01 -1.11 -1.50
N TRP A 43 8.92 -0.32 -0.92
CA TRP A 43 10.35 -0.53 -1.13
C TRP A 43 10.83 -1.93 -0.69
N LYS A 44 10.39 -2.41 0.48
CA LYS A 44 10.71 -3.77 0.97
C LYS A 44 10.23 -4.84 0.00
N TYR A 45 9.02 -4.73 -0.54
CA TYR A 45 8.52 -5.66 -1.55
C TYR A 45 9.33 -5.59 -2.86
N ALA A 46 9.73 -4.39 -3.30
CA ALA A 46 10.59 -4.23 -4.46
C ALA A 46 11.96 -4.93 -4.27
N CYS A 47 12.56 -4.80 -3.07
CA CYS A 47 13.77 -5.52 -2.71
C CYS A 47 13.58 -7.04 -2.74
N GLU A 48 12.50 -7.56 -2.16
CA GLU A 48 12.21 -9.00 -2.15
C GLU A 48 12.03 -9.56 -3.56
N LEU A 49 11.36 -8.81 -4.44
CA LEU A 49 11.18 -9.16 -5.86
C LEU A 49 12.54 -9.24 -6.59
N ALA A 50 13.44 -8.30 -6.34
CA ALA A 50 14.79 -8.30 -6.90
C ALA A 50 15.67 -9.42 -6.34
N GLN A 51 15.63 -9.65 -5.03
CA GLN A 51 16.40 -10.70 -4.34
C GLN A 51 15.93 -12.12 -4.72
N ALA A 52 14.64 -12.30 -5.03
CA ALA A 52 14.10 -13.53 -5.60
C ALA A 52 14.49 -13.76 -7.06
N ASN A 53 15.32 -12.87 -7.65
CA ASN A 53 15.78 -12.92 -9.02
C ASN A 53 14.63 -12.91 -10.05
N LEU A 54 13.48 -12.34 -9.69
CA LEU A 54 12.35 -12.14 -10.61
C LEU A 54 12.56 -10.87 -11.44
N PHE A 55 13.15 -9.84 -10.81
CA PHE A 55 13.42 -8.55 -11.44
C PHE A 55 14.80 -8.04 -11.03
N PRO A 56 15.87 -8.53 -11.68
CA PRO A 56 17.23 -8.13 -11.35
C PRO A 56 17.42 -6.62 -11.51
N VAL A 57 18.08 -6.01 -10.52
CA VAL A 57 18.53 -4.62 -10.58
C VAL A 57 19.97 -4.63 -11.09
N PRO A 58 20.25 -4.06 -12.28
CA PRO A 58 21.52 -4.27 -12.99
C PRO A 58 22.67 -3.39 -12.49
N ASP A 59 22.38 -2.26 -11.83
CA ASP A 59 23.38 -1.30 -11.38
C ASP A 59 22.87 -0.43 -10.22
N GLU A 60 23.77 0.34 -9.61
CA GLU A 60 23.47 1.28 -8.52
C GLU A 60 22.43 2.34 -8.94
N GLN A 61 22.50 2.84 -10.18
CA GLN A 61 21.59 3.87 -10.66
C GLN A 61 20.15 3.36 -10.72
N SER A 62 19.96 2.13 -11.20
CA SER A 62 18.67 1.44 -11.26
C SER A 62 18.10 1.20 -9.86
N ALA A 63 18.96 0.86 -8.88
CA ALA A 63 18.55 0.72 -7.48
C ALA A 63 18.09 2.06 -6.88
N VAL A 64 18.82 3.15 -7.14
CA VAL A 64 18.43 4.50 -6.70
C VAL A 64 17.10 4.92 -7.33
N LYS A 65 16.93 4.69 -8.63
CA LYS A 65 15.67 4.98 -9.34
C LYS A 65 14.49 4.22 -8.75
N LEU A 66 14.66 2.93 -8.47
CA LEU A 66 13.63 2.11 -7.85
C LEU A 66 13.27 2.59 -6.44
N LEU A 67 14.28 2.91 -5.61
CA LEU A 67 14.07 3.44 -4.27
C LEU A 67 13.25 4.74 -4.31
N ILE A 68 13.65 5.70 -5.15
CA ILE A 68 12.93 6.98 -5.32
C ILE A 68 11.49 6.73 -5.80
N ALA A 69 11.30 5.87 -6.80
CA ALA A 69 9.98 5.53 -7.32
C ALA A 69 9.07 4.95 -6.21
N CYS A 70 9.56 3.98 -5.44
CA CYS A 70 8.80 3.38 -4.33
C CYS A 70 8.42 4.41 -3.27
N TYR A 71 9.34 5.31 -2.91
CA TYR A 71 9.05 6.32 -1.88
C TYR A 71 8.12 7.43 -2.35
N LEU A 72 8.17 7.81 -3.62
CA LEU A 72 7.49 9.02 -4.08
C LEU A 72 6.23 8.75 -4.93
N HIS A 73 5.93 7.50 -5.30
CA HIS A 73 4.78 7.19 -6.18
C HIS A 73 3.44 7.74 -5.69
N ASP A 74 3.19 7.64 -4.38
CA ASP A 74 1.94 8.07 -3.72
C ASP A 74 2.07 9.37 -2.91
N ALA A 75 3.20 10.08 -3.02
CA ALA A 75 3.44 11.33 -2.28
C ALA A 75 2.34 12.39 -2.52
N GLY A 76 1.74 12.39 -3.71
CA GLY A 76 0.64 13.28 -4.08
C GLY A 76 -0.66 13.06 -3.29
N MET A 77 -0.85 11.87 -2.70
CA MET A 77 -2.04 11.52 -1.92
C MET A 77 -2.23 12.38 -0.66
N ALA A 78 -1.15 13.04 -0.20
CA ALA A 78 -1.23 14.03 0.86
C ALA A 78 -2.02 15.29 0.47
N TYR A 79 -2.17 15.57 -0.83
CA TYR A 79 -2.80 16.79 -1.36
C TYR A 79 -4.03 16.51 -2.22
N GLU A 80 -4.03 15.42 -2.98
CA GLU A 80 -5.08 15.03 -3.92
C GLU A 80 -5.30 13.52 -3.80
N ARG A 81 -6.51 13.08 -3.45
CA ARG A 81 -6.84 11.66 -3.19
C ARG A 81 -7.49 10.97 -4.38
N GLY A 82 -7.78 11.74 -5.45
CA GLY A 82 -8.35 11.27 -6.71
C GLY A 82 -7.29 10.86 -7.74
N GLU A 83 -7.72 10.67 -8.98
CA GLU A 83 -6.91 10.15 -10.10
C GLU A 83 -5.69 11.00 -10.47
N LYS A 84 -5.63 12.25 -10.01
CA LYS A 84 -4.55 13.19 -10.33
C LYS A 84 -3.35 13.12 -9.38
N HIS A 85 -3.39 12.28 -8.35
CA HIS A 85 -2.32 12.18 -7.36
C HIS A 85 -0.98 11.79 -8.01
N GLY A 86 -0.97 10.93 -9.02
CA GLY A 86 0.25 10.53 -9.74
C GLY A 86 1.01 11.73 -10.34
N LYS A 87 0.30 12.68 -10.98
CA LYS A 87 0.92 13.92 -11.48
C LYS A 87 1.53 14.74 -10.34
N ARG A 88 0.81 14.84 -9.21
CA ARG A 88 1.31 15.57 -8.04
C ARG A 88 2.52 14.89 -7.40
N SER A 89 2.53 13.56 -7.33
CA SER A 89 3.66 12.75 -6.90
C SER A 89 4.90 12.99 -7.77
N MET A 90 4.72 13.07 -9.10
CA MET A 90 5.81 13.36 -10.04
C MET A 90 6.38 14.77 -9.84
N GLU A 91 5.53 15.77 -9.59
CA GLU A 91 5.98 17.13 -9.25
C GLU A 91 6.79 17.16 -7.94
N LEU A 92 6.35 16.42 -6.92
CA LEU A 92 7.08 16.27 -5.65
C LEU A 92 8.41 15.54 -5.86
N CYS A 93 8.46 14.54 -6.76
CA CYS A 93 9.70 13.88 -7.16
C CYS A 93 10.71 14.87 -7.75
N ARG A 94 10.29 15.77 -8.66
CA ARG A 94 11.19 16.81 -9.19
C ARG A 94 11.75 17.73 -8.11
N ILE A 95 10.96 18.04 -7.09
CA ILE A 95 11.45 18.82 -5.93
C ILE A 95 12.56 18.04 -5.22
N PHE A 96 12.31 16.78 -4.87
CA PHE A 96 13.30 15.92 -4.24
C PHE A 96 14.60 15.79 -5.06
N LEU A 97 14.48 15.56 -6.38
CA LEU A 97 15.64 15.43 -7.27
C LEU A 97 16.51 16.70 -7.24
N ARG A 98 15.89 17.89 -7.35
CA ARG A 98 16.62 19.17 -7.29
C ARG A 98 17.29 19.41 -5.94
N GLU A 99 16.62 19.10 -4.83
CA GLU A 99 17.17 19.24 -3.47
C GLU A 99 18.35 18.32 -3.22
N ASN A 100 18.45 17.20 -3.95
CA ASN A 100 19.53 16.22 -3.84
C ASN A 100 20.53 16.28 -5.01
N HIS A 101 20.49 17.35 -5.82
CA HIS A 101 21.38 17.56 -6.97
C HIS A 101 21.37 16.41 -8.00
N LEU A 102 20.19 15.82 -8.22
CA LEU A 102 19.95 14.77 -9.21
C LEU A 102 19.33 15.40 -10.47
N PRO A 103 19.94 15.25 -11.67
CA PRO A 103 19.39 15.84 -12.90
C PRO A 103 18.11 15.14 -13.37
N ASP A 104 17.02 15.87 -13.57
CA ASP A 104 15.72 15.32 -14.03
C ASP A 104 15.85 14.41 -15.26
N ASN A 105 16.70 14.78 -16.23
CA ASN A 105 16.93 14.01 -17.46
C ASN A 105 17.39 12.55 -17.19
N ASP A 106 18.11 12.32 -16.09
CA ASP A 106 18.59 10.98 -15.73
C ASP A 106 17.47 10.14 -15.08
N TYR A 107 16.33 10.74 -14.75
CA TYR A 107 15.23 10.17 -13.98
C TYR A 107 13.86 10.27 -14.69
N GLU A 108 13.81 10.58 -15.99
CA GLU A 108 12.54 10.67 -16.75
C GLU A 108 11.71 9.37 -16.69
N ASP A 109 12.37 8.21 -16.62
CA ASP A 109 11.71 6.92 -16.41
C ASP A 109 11.06 6.79 -15.02
N VAL A 110 11.70 7.35 -13.98
CA VAL A 110 11.15 7.44 -12.61
C VAL A 110 9.95 8.38 -12.59
N LEU A 111 10.07 9.56 -13.19
CA LEU A 111 8.99 10.55 -13.26
C LEU A 111 7.78 9.96 -13.99
N GLY A 112 8.00 9.30 -15.13
CA GLY A 112 6.95 8.62 -15.89
C GLY A 112 6.34 7.44 -15.14
N ALA A 113 7.13 6.65 -14.41
CA ALA A 113 6.64 5.56 -13.59
C ALA A 113 5.76 6.06 -12.44
N ILE A 114 6.17 7.13 -11.75
CA ILE A 114 5.40 7.75 -10.66
C ILE A 114 4.09 8.35 -11.18
N GLU A 115 4.13 9.13 -12.26
CA GLU A 115 2.93 9.77 -12.80
C GLU A 115 1.86 8.76 -13.21
N ASN A 116 2.28 7.60 -13.71
CA ASN A 116 1.41 6.59 -14.31
C ASN A 116 1.30 5.29 -13.49
N HIS A 117 1.70 5.30 -12.21
CA HIS A 117 1.74 4.06 -11.41
C HIS A 117 0.34 3.44 -11.20
N ASP A 118 -0.69 4.29 -11.13
CA ASP A 118 -2.07 3.87 -10.91
C ASP A 118 -2.83 3.56 -12.22
N ASN A 119 -2.18 3.74 -13.37
CA ASN A 119 -2.72 3.32 -14.67
C ASN A 119 -2.61 1.80 -14.80
N LYS A 120 -3.65 1.10 -14.35
CA LYS A 120 -3.80 -0.37 -14.38
C LYS A 120 -4.27 -0.93 -15.73
N ASP A 121 -4.12 -0.18 -16.84
CA ASP A 121 -4.34 -0.73 -18.18
C ASP A 121 -3.12 -1.56 -18.60
N TYR A 122 -3.15 -2.84 -18.23
CA TYR A 122 -2.07 -3.78 -18.52
C TYR A 122 -2.04 -4.24 -19.98
N THR A 123 -2.97 -3.80 -20.84
CA THR A 123 -3.02 -4.20 -22.25
C THR A 123 -2.02 -3.45 -23.13
N ALA A 124 -1.55 -2.27 -22.69
CA ALA A 124 -0.53 -1.46 -23.36
C ALA A 124 0.92 -1.79 -22.94
N ILE A 125 1.14 -2.90 -22.22
CA ILE A 125 2.40 -3.20 -21.49
C ILE A 125 3.54 -3.75 -22.34
N SER A 126 3.38 -3.90 -23.66
CA SER A 126 4.53 -4.27 -24.50
C SER A 126 5.71 -3.28 -24.39
N ASP A 127 5.48 -2.07 -23.86
CA ASP A 127 6.48 -1.01 -23.63
C ASP A 127 6.67 -0.60 -22.14
N SER A 128 6.18 -1.37 -21.16
CA SER A 128 6.37 -0.95 -19.75
C SER A 128 7.84 -1.09 -19.33
N SER A 129 8.47 0.00 -18.86
CA SER A 129 9.82 -0.06 -18.30
C SER A 129 9.88 -1.06 -17.12
N PRO A 130 10.98 -1.81 -16.94
CA PRO A 130 11.13 -2.73 -15.80
C PRO A 130 10.86 -2.07 -14.45
N LEU A 131 11.26 -0.80 -14.29
CA LEU A 131 10.98 0.02 -13.13
C LEU A 131 9.48 0.12 -12.82
N ARG A 132 8.65 0.47 -13.82
CA ARG A 132 7.20 0.62 -13.64
C ARG A 132 6.55 -0.71 -13.26
N LEU A 133 7.01 -1.81 -13.84
CA LEU A 133 6.50 -3.15 -13.52
C LEU A 133 6.84 -3.54 -12.07
N ILE A 134 8.09 -3.35 -11.63
CA ILE A 134 8.49 -3.63 -10.26
C ILE A 134 7.72 -2.76 -9.27
N LEU A 135 7.64 -1.45 -9.51
CA LEU A 135 6.88 -0.52 -8.69
C LEU A 135 5.41 -0.96 -8.57
N GLY A 136 4.76 -1.26 -9.71
CA GLY A 136 3.36 -1.66 -9.74
C GLY A 136 3.11 -2.95 -8.95
N ILE A 137 3.94 -3.97 -9.12
CA ILE A 137 3.81 -5.22 -8.35
C ILE A 137 4.08 -4.97 -6.86
N ALA A 138 5.10 -4.18 -6.53
CA ALA A 138 5.44 -3.89 -5.15
C ALA A 138 4.33 -3.11 -4.41
N ASP A 139 3.70 -2.12 -5.06
CA ASP A 139 2.49 -1.45 -4.53
C ASP A 139 1.31 -2.43 -4.42
N ASP A 140 1.07 -3.24 -5.45
CA ASP A 140 -0.01 -4.24 -5.45
C ASP A 140 0.11 -5.20 -4.26
N LEU A 141 1.33 -5.61 -3.89
CA LEU A 141 1.59 -6.48 -2.75
C LEU A 141 1.24 -5.86 -1.39
N ASP A 142 1.20 -4.53 -1.28
CA ASP A 142 0.79 -3.85 -0.07
C ASP A 142 -0.75 -3.75 0.07
N ALA A 143 -1.50 -4.18 -0.94
CA ALA A 143 -2.97 -4.21 -0.92
C ALA A 143 -3.55 -5.50 -0.30
N PHE A 144 -2.71 -6.41 0.21
CA PHE A 144 -3.14 -7.70 0.76
C PHE A 144 -2.97 -7.78 2.29
N GLY A 145 -3.56 -8.78 2.93
CA GLY A 145 -3.50 -8.98 4.39
C GLY A 145 -4.45 -8.06 5.17
N PHE A 146 -4.22 -7.95 6.48
CA PHE A 146 -4.96 -7.06 7.38
C PHE A 146 -4.67 -5.59 7.08
N ILE A 147 -3.40 -5.27 6.77
CA ILE A 147 -3.04 -3.94 6.25
C ILE A 147 -3.86 -3.63 5.00
N GLY A 148 -3.92 -4.55 4.03
CA GLY A 148 -4.72 -4.39 2.82
C GLY A 148 -6.20 -4.11 3.11
N ILE A 149 -6.82 -4.87 4.03
CA ILE A 149 -8.21 -4.64 4.46
C ILE A 149 -8.38 -3.20 4.98
N TYR A 150 -7.52 -2.76 5.90
CA TYR A 150 -7.58 -1.39 6.43
C TYR A 150 -7.39 -0.34 5.32
N ARG A 151 -6.38 -0.50 4.45
CA ARG A 151 -6.08 0.44 3.36
C ARG A 151 -7.29 0.63 2.44
N TYR A 152 -7.93 -0.47 2.04
CA TYR A 152 -9.11 -0.42 1.19
C TYR A 152 -10.29 0.29 1.86
N ILE A 153 -10.56 -0.03 3.13
CA ILE A 153 -11.66 0.60 3.87
C ILE A 153 -11.40 2.10 4.01
N GLU A 154 -10.19 2.51 4.39
CA GLU A 154 -9.81 3.93 4.48
C GLU A 154 -10.06 4.66 3.16
N ILE A 155 -9.45 4.21 2.07
CA ILE A 155 -9.52 4.96 0.80
C ILE A 155 -10.93 4.96 0.19
N TYR A 156 -11.72 3.91 0.41
CA TYR A 156 -13.09 3.85 -0.08
C TYR A 156 -14.03 4.71 0.75
N LEU A 157 -13.85 4.80 2.07
CA LEU A 157 -14.57 5.76 2.90
C LEU A 157 -14.24 7.21 2.50
N GLU A 158 -12.97 7.51 2.27
CA GLU A 158 -12.51 8.82 1.77
C GLU A 158 -13.10 9.18 0.40
N ARG A 159 -13.40 8.18 -0.43
CA ARG A 159 -14.05 8.34 -1.73
C ARG A 159 -15.58 8.28 -1.65
N ASN A 160 -16.16 8.31 -0.46
CA ASN A 160 -17.60 8.23 -0.21
C ASN A 160 -18.26 6.99 -0.84
N ILE A 161 -17.52 5.88 -0.92
CA ILE A 161 -18.07 4.60 -1.34
C ILE A 161 -19.00 4.09 -0.24
N PRO A 162 -20.26 3.74 -0.55
CA PRO A 162 -21.18 3.19 0.43
C PRO A 162 -20.64 1.91 1.07
N LEU A 163 -20.81 1.77 2.39
CA LEU A 163 -20.34 0.61 3.16
C LEU A 163 -20.83 -0.72 2.56
N ASN A 164 -22.09 -0.77 2.13
CA ASN A 164 -22.68 -1.95 1.49
C ASN A 164 -22.07 -2.33 0.12
N GLN A 165 -21.21 -1.49 -0.46
CA GLN A 165 -20.49 -1.77 -1.71
C GLN A 165 -19.01 -2.13 -1.49
N LEU A 166 -18.50 -2.07 -0.25
CA LEU A 166 -17.08 -2.25 0.02
C LEU A 166 -16.59 -3.63 -0.45
N SER A 167 -17.27 -4.71 -0.06
CA SER A 167 -16.82 -6.08 -0.38
C SER A 167 -16.63 -6.28 -1.88
N GLU A 168 -17.62 -5.93 -2.70
CA GLU A 168 -17.54 -6.08 -4.16
C GLU A 168 -16.38 -5.27 -4.75
N LYS A 169 -16.28 -3.98 -4.41
CA LYS A 169 -15.24 -3.11 -4.95
C LYS A 169 -13.84 -3.50 -4.51
N ILE A 170 -13.68 -4.02 -3.28
CA ILE A 170 -12.40 -4.49 -2.77
C ILE A 170 -11.97 -5.74 -3.54
N ARG A 171 -12.87 -6.73 -3.66
CA ARG A 171 -12.58 -8.00 -4.34
C ARG A 171 -12.18 -7.79 -5.79
N ILE A 172 -12.91 -6.95 -6.54
CA ILE A 172 -12.58 -6.66 -7.94
C ILE A 172 -11.17 -6.05 -8.05
N ASN A 173 -10.84 -5.06 -7.23
CA ASN A 173 -9.54 -4.40 -7.26
C ASN A 173 -8.42 -5.37 -6.86
N ALA A 174 -8.59 -6.08 -5.73
CA ALA A 174 -7.61 -7.01 -5.20
C ALA A 174 -7.36 -8.21 -6.12
N ALA A 175 -8.40 -8.76 -6.76
CA ALA A 175 -8.26 -9.85 -7.71
C ALA A 175 -7.41 -9.45 -8.92
N SER A 176 -7.61 -8.23 -9.45
CA SER A 176 -6.80 -7.71 -10.54
C SER A 176 -5.33 -7.57 -10.15
N ARG A 177 -5.06 -6.97 -8.97
CA ARG A 177 -3.70 -6.84 -8.41
C ARG A 177 -3.04 -8.22 -8.19
N PHE A 178 -3.80 -9.18 -7.66
CA PHE A 178 -3.28 -10.52 -7.39
C PHE A 178 -2.99 -11.29 -8.67
N GLU A 179 -3.82 -11.14 -9.71
CA GLU A 179 -3.56 -11.73 -11.02
C GLU A 179 -2.29 -11.16 -11.66
N ASN A 180 -2.10 -9.83 -11.57
CA ASN A 180 -0.89 -9.17 -12.03
C ASN A 180 0.36 -9.72 -11.31
N PHE A 181 0.31 -9.85 -9.98
CA PHE A 181 1.37 -10.46 -9.20
C PHE A 181 1.63 -11.91 -9.62
N ARG A 182 0.58 -12.75 -9.72
CA ARG A 182 0.68 -14.17 -10.08
C ARG A 182 1.31 -14.37 -11.45
N LYS A 183 0.91 -13.58 -12.44
CA LYS A 183 1.43 -13.62 -13.81
C LYS A 183 2.95 -13.46 -13.85
N HIS A 184 3.49 -12.53 -13.06
CA HIS A 184 4.92 -12.20 -13.11
C HIS A 184 5.77 -12.92 -12.06
N CYS A 185 5.18 -13.37 -10.95
CA CYS A 185 5.92 -13.96 -9.83
C CYS A 185 5.75 -15.48 -9.69
N SER A 186 5.11 -16.14 -10.66
CA SER A 186 4.90 -17.61 -10.67
C SER A 186 6.18 -18.43 -10.54
N ARG A 187 7.33 -17.88 -10.92
CA ARG A 187 8.66 -18.52 -10.82
C ARG A 187 9.23 -18.55 -9.39
N SER A 188 8.62 -17.88 -8.42
CA SER A 188 9.01 -17.93 -7.01
C SER A 188 7.87 -18.52 -6.16
N PRO A 189 7.85 -19.86 -5.95
CA PRO A 189 6.82 -20.51 -5.13
C PRO A 189 6.75 -19.97 -3.70
N VAL A 190 7.88 -19.55 -3.15
CA VAL A 190 7.97 -18.98 -1.80
C VAL A 190 7.20 -17.66 -1.71
N LEU A 191 7.49 -16.71 -2.62
CA LEU A 191 6.77 -15.44 -2.68
C LEU A 191 5.29 -15.66 -3.01
N LEU A 192 5.00 -16.51 -4.00
CA LEU A 192 3.64 -16.81 -4.41
C LEU A 192 2.81 -17.37 -3.24
N ASN A 193 3.33 -18.34 -2.49
CA ASN A 193 2.64 -18.92 -1.34
C ASN A 193 2.40 -17.88 -0.24
N ARG A 194 3.41 -17.04 0.07
CA ARG A 194 3.30 -16.02 1.11
C ARG A 194 2.22 -14.98 0.77
N HIS A 195 2.25 -14.43 -0.44
CA HIS A 195 1.27 -13.42 -0.84
C HIS A 195 -0.10 -14.01 -1.18
N SER A 196 -0.19 -15.28 -1.61
CA SER A 196 -1.47 -15.98 -1.71
C SER A 196 -2.18 -16.05 -0.36
N LYS A 197 -1.46 -16.32 0.74
CA LYS A 197 -2.06 -16.33 2.07
C LYS A 197 -2.61 -14.95 2.46
N ARG A 198 -1.84 -13.87 2.19
CA ARG A 198 -2.28 -12.48 2.44
C ARG A 198 -3.51 -12.12 1.60
N TYR A 199 -3.55 -12.55 0.34
CA TYR A 199 -4.72 -12.36 -0.52
C TYR A 199 -5.93 -13.17 -0.02
N SER A 200 -5.74 -14.42 0.42
CA SER A 200 -6.82 -15.22 1.03
C SER A 200 -7.41 -14.59 2.29
N ILE A 201 -6.60 -13.93 3.13
CA ILE A 201 -7.11 -13.18 4.30
C ILE A 201 -8.10 -12.10 3.84
N LEU A 202 -7.72 -11.31 2.83
CA LEU A 202 -8.55 -10.25 2.26
C LEU A 202 -9.83 -10.79 1.61
N GLU A 203 -9.72 -11.84 0.78
CA GLU A 203 -10.90 -12.48 0.15
C GLU A 203 -11.87 -13.05 1.20
N ASN A 204 -11.35 -13.72 2.23
CA ASN A 204 -12.17 -14.25 3.32
C ASN A 204 -12.88 -13.13 4.09
N PHE A 205 -12.18 -12.03 4.39
CA PHE A 205 -12.80 -10.84 4.98
C PHE A 205 -13.95 -10.34 4.11
N CYS A 206 -13.72 -10.14 2.81
CA CYS A 206 -14.74 -9.61 1.90
C CYS A 206 -15.92 -10.56 1.72
N HIS A 207 -15.69 -11.87 1.72
CA HIS A 207 -16.74 -12.87 1.65
C HIS A 207 -17.68 -12.78 2.86
N ASN A 208 -17.12 -12.77 4.08
CA ASN A 208 -17.93 -12.68 5.29
C ASN A 208 -18.59 -11.31 5.45
N TYR A 209 -17.89 -10.23 5.09
CA TYR A 209 -18.46 -8.89 5.03
C TYR A 209 -19.69 -8.85 4.12
N ALA A 210 -19.62 -9.43 2.92
CA ALA A 210 -20.75 -9.47 2.00
C ALA A 210 -21.95 -10.21 2.59
N MET A 211 -21.73 -11.35 3.26
CA MET A 211 -22.78 -12.11 3.92
C MET A 211 -23.48 -11.33 5.04
N GLU A 212 -22.72 -10.60 5.86
CA GLU A 212 -23.26 -9.79 6.95
C GLU A 212 -23.96 -8.52 6.44
N SER A 213 -23.40 -7.86 5.42
CA SER A 213 -23.86 -6.55 4.93
C SER A 213 -25.32 -6.52 4.49
N ALA A 214 -25.91 -7.66 4.13
CA ALA A 214 -27.32 -7.77 3.74
C ALA A 214 -28.30 -7.54 4.91
N ARG A 215 -27.83 -7.70 6.16
CA ARG A 215 -28.66 -7.60 7.38
C ARG A 215 -28.08 -6.65 8.42
N TYR A 216 -26.84 -6.24 8.25
CA TYR A 216 -26.14 -5.35 9.16
C TYR A 216 -26.75 -3.94 9.13
N ILE A 217 -26.94 -3.35 10.31
CA ILE A 217 -27.42 -1.97 10.47
C ILE A 217 -26.25 -1.14 10.98
N PHE A 218 -25.70 -0.31 10.11
CA PHE A 218 -24.59 0.59 10.44
C PHE A 218 -25.02 1.73 11.37
N GLY A 219 -24.12 2.13 12.27
CA GLY A 219 -24.31 3.26 13.18
C GLY A 219 -25.15 2.93 14.41
N THR A 220 -25.09 1.68 14.89
CA THR A 220 -25.91 1.18 16.01
C THR A 220 -25.22 1.26 17.38
N ASP A 221 -24.11 1.99 17.52
CA ASP A 221 -23.25 2.06 18.72
C ASP A 221 -22.78 0.67 19.24
N SER A 222 -23.03 -0.39 18.48
CA SER A 222 -22.78 -1.79 18.82
C SER A 222 -22.19 -2.54 17.63
N PRO A 223 -20.99 -2.14 17.15
CA PRO A 223 -20.37 -2.79 16.01
C PRO A 223 -20.04 -4.25 16.32
N GLU A 224 -20.46 -5.16 15.44
CA GLU A 224 -20.19 -6.60 15.51
C GLU A 224 -19.74 -7.16 14.16
N GLY A 225 -19.04 -8.30 14.17
CA GLY A 225 -18.61 -9.01 12.97
C GLY A 225 -17.65 -8.23 12.04
N PHE A 226 -17.63 -8.63 10.78
CA PHE A 226 -16.81 -8.03 9.71
C PHE A 226 -17.32 -6.65 9.30
N CYS A 227 -18.64 -6.42 9.30
CA CYS A 227 -19.20 -5.09 9.05
C CYS A 227 -18.83 -4.09 10.16
N GLY A 228 -18.83 -4.55 11.41
CA GLY A 228 -18.40 -3.76 12.57
C GLY A 228 -16.95 -3.32 12.51
N ILE A 229 -16.06 -4.11 11.89
CA ILE A 229 -14.67 -3.68 11.64
C ILE A 229 -14.63 -2.42 10.76
N ALA A 230 -15.43 -2.37 9.69
CA ALA A 230 -15.46 -1.18 8.82
C ALA A 230 -16.06 0.05 9.53
N GLU A 231 -17.06 -0.16 10.38
CA GLU A 231 -17.63 0.91 11.22
C GLU A 231 -16.60 1.46 12.22
N ILE A 232 -15.89 0.57 12.91
CA ILE A 232 -14.80 0.94 13.83
C ILE A 232 -13.70 1.72 13.10
N ILE A 233 -13.26 1.24 11.93
CA ILE A 233 -12.27 1.96 11.12
C ILE A 233 -12.79 3.34 10.74
N GLY A 234 -14.04 3.45 10.29
CA GLY A 234 -14.65 4.74 9.98
C GLY A 234 -14.65 5.71 11.16
N ASP A 235 -14.97 5.23 12.36
CA ASP A 235 -14.96 6.05 13.57
C ASP A 235 -13.55 6.42 14.04
N MET A 236 -12.58 5.53 13.86
CA MET A 236 -11.16 5.82 14.11
C MET A 236 -10.65 6.93 13.18
N LEU A 237 -11.01 6.88 11.89
CA LEU A 237 -10.60 7.89 10.92
C LEU A 237 -11.17 9.27 11.28
N LYS A 238 -12.43 9.35 11.73
CA LYS A 238 -13.03 10.60 12.24
C LYS A 238 -12.27 11.15 13.46
N GLN A 239 -11.74 10.27 14.30
CA GLN A 239 -10.96 10.61 15.50
C GLN A 239 -9.46 10.78 15.22
N LYS A 240 -9.03 10.65 13.97
CA LYS A 240 -7.62 10.71 13.55
C LYS A 240 -6.72 9.69 14.29
N LEU A 241 -7.21 8.47 14.48
CA LEU A 241 -6.48 7.38 15.11
C LEU A 241 -5.79 6.48 14.07
N TYR A 242 -4.53 6.13 14.33
CA TYR A 242 -3.70 5.29 13.47
C TYR A 242 -4.08 3.80 13.58
N PRO A 243 -3.84 2.98 12.54
CA PRO A 243 -4.06 1.54 12.61
C PRO A 243 -3.09 0.85 13.59
N GLY A 244 -3.32 -0.44 13.83
CA GLY A 244 -2.45 -1.26 14.69
C GLY A 244 -2.70 -1.02 16.17
N ALA A 245 -1.69 -0.57 16.92
CA ALA A 245 -1.76 -0.42 18.37
C ALA A 245 -2.88 0.54 18.82
N GLU A 246 -3.14 1.64 18.08
CA GLU A 246 -4.24 2.53 18.46
C GLU A 246 -5.62 1.94 18.18
N MET A 247 -5.76 1.07 17.17
CA MET A 247 -6.99 0.30 16.96
C MET A 247 -7.24 -0.63 18.14
N ASN A 248 -6.22 -1.36 18.59
CA ASN A 248 -6.35 -2.27 19.72
C ASN A 248 -6.75 -1.52 21.01
N ARG A 249 -6.08 -0.39 21.28
CA ARG A 249 -6.45 0.51 22.38
C ARG A 249 -7.89 1.02 22.24
N TYR A 250 -8.28 1.48 21.06
CA TYR A 250 -9.64 1.98 20.79
C TYR A 250 -10.71 0.91 21.08
N VAL A 251 -10.47 -0.31 20.59
CA VAL A 251 -11.37 -1.46 20.79
C VAL A 251 -11.48 -1.81 22.28
N THR A 252 -10.35 -1.79 23.00
CA THR A 252 -10.29 -2.10 24.44
C THR A 252 -11.00 -1.04 25.28
N GLU A 253 -10.74 0.24 25.03
CA GLU A 253 -11.33 1.37 25.78
C GLU A 253 -12.84 1.48 25.58
N ARG A 254 -13.33 1.12 24.39
CA ARG A 254 -14.78 1.04 24.08
C ARG A 254 -15.45 -0.22 24.64
N GLY A 255 -14.68 -1.18 25.14
CA GLY A 255 -15.20 -2.41 25.74
C GLY A 255 -15.89 -3.33 24.73
N TYR A 256 -15.50 -3.29 23.45
CA TYR A 256 -16.02 -4.21 22.45
C TYR A 256 -15.57 -5.64 22.78
N LYS A 257 -16.51 -6.59 22.70
CA LYS A 257 -16.28 -8.01 23.04
C LYS A 257 -16.45 -8.96 21.86
N ASP A 258 -16.79 -8.43 20.70
CA ASP A 258 -16.96 -9.23 19.50
C ASP A 258 -15.63 -9.92 19.14
N PRO A 259 -15.63 -11.26 18.99
CA PRO A 259 -14.40 -12.01 18.76
C PRO A 259 -13.75 -11.72 17.41
N VAL A 260 -14.53 -11.34 16.38
CA VAL A 260 -14.01 -11.02 15.05
C VAL A 260 -13.29 -9.67 15.08
N ILE A 261 -13.86 -8.69 15.77
CA ILE A 261 -13.22 -7.38 15.98
C ILE A 261 -11.91 -7.52 16.77
N LEU A 262 -11.93 -8.25 17.89
CA LEU A 262 -10.74 -8.47 18.72
C LEU A 262 -9.63 -9.22 17.95
N TRP A 263 -10.02 -10.23 17.16
CA TRP A 263 -9.09 -10.95 16.29
C TRP A 263 -8.46 -10.01 15.26
N PHE A 264 -9.28 -9.23 14.54
CA PHE A 264 -8.79 -8.32 13.50
C PHE A 264 -7.86 -7.25 14.07
N SER A 265 -8.21 -6.60 15.19
CA SER A 265 -7.36 -5.58 15.79
C SER A 265 -6.01 -6.14 16.23
N GLY A 266 -5.99 -7.34 16.82
CA GLY A 266 -4.77 -8.01 17.23
C GLY A 266 -3.88 -8.43 16.06
N GLU A 267 -4.45 -8.92 14.97
CA GLU A 267 -3.68 -9.29 13.78
C GLU A 267 -3.19 -8.08 12.98
N LEU A 268 -3.99 -7.01 12.91
CA LEU A 268 -3.55 -5.74 12.31
C LEU A 268 -2.38 -5.13 13.07
N GLU A 269 -2.41 -5.16 14.40
CA GLU A 269 -1.28 -4.73 15.23
C GLU A 269 -0.01 -5.54 14.96
N LYS A 270 -0.13 -6.88 14.89
CA LYS A 270 1.01 -7.74 14.55
C LYS A 270 1.57 -7.46 13.16
N GLU A 271 0.70 -7.33 12.15
CA GLU A 271 1.15 -7.09 10.77
C GLU A 271 1.79 -5.71 10.64
N THR A 272 1.24 -4.67 11.29
CA THR A 272 1.84 -3.33 11.30
C THR A 272 3.16 -3.27 12.05
N ALA A 273 3.29 -3.95 13.19
CA ALA A 273 4.53 -4.02 13.95
C ALA A 273 5.65 -4.80 13.25
N GLY A 274 5.31 -5.86 12.49
CA GLY A 274 6.28 -6.64 11.70
C GLY A 274 6.60 -6.04 10.32
N ALA A 275 5.86 -5.03 9.91
CA ALA A 275 6.03 -4.35 8.63
C ALA A 275 7.06 -3.21 8.67
N ILE A 276 7.28 -2.61 9.83
CA ILE A 276 8.28 -1.56 10.11
C ILE A 276 9.59 -2.22 10.51
#